data_AF-A0A7U9MS85-F1
#
_entry.id   AF-A0A7U9MS85-F1
#
_cell.length_a   1.000
_cell.length_b   1.000
_cell.length_c   1.000
_cell.angle_alpha   90.00
_cell.angle_beta   90.00
_cell.angle_gamma   90.00
#
_symmetry.space_group_name_H-M   'P 1'
#
loop_
_entity.id
_entity.type
_entity.pdbx_description
1 polymer ?
#
loop_
_entity_poly.entity_id
_entity_poly.type
_entity_poly.pdbx_seq_one_letter_code
_entity_poly.pdbx_strand_id
1 'polypeptide(L)'
;MIFGKIKGVLDFIFGRKGNEREKFQGRETACGGNSSIRQFSENKSSESQANVLGQEAEKEKKLRNELLRTERKLWEIKMLRPYEKIFERSALALQTLLGLKNVPLDTLTGEKIDYYMWDMILAPLDNAVRDAGGRIEKGLLVLPDSSETFEEKEIRNRLGEMDVKEMEMYLRENELRIQSVKIAEQKADVVKNLAGVIERLQSLERKKEVKDEDICQMAEKVQKLLENSGIYPMEARDDRLKPELKKRFIPLKKYAIKYPGLFIRWGNEWEVLGSNIGMDDWEG
;
A
#
# COMPACT_ATOMS: atom_id res chain seq x y z
N MET A 1 -16.62 1.99 -23.25
CA MET A 1 -17.87 1.64 -22.54
C MET A 1 -17.55 1.28 -21.08
N ILE A 2 -17.01 2.22 -20.28
CA ILE A 2 -16.74 2.04 -18.83
C ILE A 2 -17.17 3.32 -18.10
N PHE A 3 -18.43 3.73 -18.32
CA PHE A 3 -19.16 4.64 -17.45
C PHE A 3 -20.34 3.82 -16.94
N GLY A 4 -20.35 3.48 -15.65
CA GLY A 4 -21.40 2.65 -15.06
C GLY A 4 -21.14 2.10 -13.66
N LYS A 5 -19.90 2.18 -13.12
CA LYS A 5 -19.60 1.68 -11.76
C LYS A 5 -19.19 2.74 -10.73
N ILE A 6 -19.21 4.03 -11.08
CA ILE A 6 -18.84 5.14 -10.17
C ILE A 6 -20.10 5.85 -9.62
N LYS A 7 -21.11 5.06 -9.26
CA LYS A 7 -22.25 5.55 -8.46
C LYS A 7 -22.42 4.78 -7.14
N GLY A 8 -21.84 3.57 -7.04
CA GLY A 8 -21.93 2.73 -5.84
C GLY A 8 -20.89 2.97 -4.75
N VAL A 9 -19.82 3.74 -5.01
CA VAL A 9 -18.76 3.96 -4.01
C VAL A 9 -19.10 5.13 -3.07
N LEU A 10 -19.82 6.15 -3.55
CA LEU A 10 -20.24 7.29 -2.73
C LEU A 10 -21.43 6.95 -1.81
N ASP A 11 -22.35 6.08 -2.24
CA ASP A 11 -23.49 5.65 -1.42
C ASP A 11 -23.08 4.68 -0.28
N PHE A 12 -21.89 4.06 -0.35
CA PHE A 12 -21.35 3.21 0.73
C PHE A 12 -20.66 4.02 1.84
N ILE A 13 -20.19 5.24 1.54
CA ILE A 13 -19.46 6.07 2.51
C ILE A 13 -20.40 7.06 3.23
N PHE A 14 -21.52 7.49 2.63
CA PHE A 14 -22.40 8.49 3.25
C PHE A 14 -23.89 8.13 3.19
N GLY A 15 -24.35 7.42 4.21
CA GLY A 15 -25.78 7.28 4.51
C GLY A 15 -26.42 8.59 4.99
N ARG A 16 -27.22 9.19 4.09
CA ARG A 16 -28.47 9.98 4.27
C ARG A 16 -28.59 11.13 5.30
N LYS A 17 -29.18 12.23 4.77
CA LYS A 17 -29.90 13.41 5.35
C LYS A 17 -29.09 14.71 5.19
N GLY A 18 -29.57 15.82 4.62
CA GLY A 18 -30.91 16.23 4.19
C GLY A 18 -31.12 17.70 4.62
N ASN A 19 -31.41 18.59 3.65
CA ASN A 19 -31.80 20.01 3.79
C ASN A 19 -30.74 20.94 4.44
N GLU A 20 -30.59 22.22 4.09
CA GLU A 20 -31.61 23.22 3.78
C GLU A 20 -31.01 24.42 3.02
N ARG A 21 -31.88 25.15 2.31
CA ARG A 21 -31.59 26.36 1.53
C ARG A 21 -31.40 27.56 2.45
N GLU A 22 -30.50 28.48 2.12
CA GLU A 22 -30.72 29.91 2.41
C GLU A 22 -30.37 30.82 1.23
N LYS A 23 -31.35 31.67 0.92
CA LYS A 23 -31.32 32.82 0.03
C LYS A 23 -30.63 33.97 0.75
N PHE A 24 -29.88 34.81 0.03
CA PHE A 24 -29.77 36.23 0.40
C PHE A 24 -29.88 37.14 -0.82
N GLN A 25 -30.88 38.02 -0.75
CA GLN A 25 -31.18 39.14 -1.63
C GLN A 25 -30.56 40.44 -1.09
N GLY A 26 -30.35 41.41 -1.99
CA GLY A 26 -30.30 42.85 -1.69
C GLY A 26 -28.90 43.46 -1.85
N ARG A 27 -28.70 44.62 -2.46
CA ARG A 27 -29.60 45.72 -2.86
C ARG A 27 -28.95 46.51 -4.00
N GLU A 28 -29.80 47.04 -4.87
CA GLU A 28 -29.50 48.18 -5.73
C GLU A 28 -29.38 49.47 -4.91
N THR A 29 -28.46 50.35 -5.31
CA THR A 29 -28.62 51.81 -5.18
C THR A 29 -27.94 52.49 -6.37
N ALA A 30 -28.58 53.55 -6.83
CA ALA A 30 -28.43 54.15 -8.15
C ALA A 30 -27.58 55.45 -8.17
N CYS A 31 -27.23 55.84 -9.40
CA CYS A 31 -27.07 57.20 -9.94
C CYS A 31 -25.82 58.06 -9.63
N GLY A 32 -25.34 58.69 -10.71
CA GLY A 32 -24.33 59.77 -10.77
C GLY A 32 -23.09 59.30 -11.54
N GLY A 33 -22.87 59.59 -12.83
CA GLY A 33 -22.92 60.90 -13.47
C GLY A 33 -21.54 61.54 -13.44
N ASN A 34 -20.66 61.21 -14.40
CA ASN A 34 -19.92 62.19 -15.19
C ASN A 34 -18.93 61.53 -16.18
N SER A 35 -19.05 62.02 -17.41
CA SER A 35 -18.14 61.87 -18.52
C SER A 35 -16.72 62.33 -18.19
N SER A 36 -15.74 61.63 -18.79
CA SER A 36 -14.35 62.04 -19.05
C SER A 36 -13.25 61.19 -18.39
N ILE A 37 -13.33 59.85 -18.54
CA ILE A 37 -12.20 58.94 -18.44
C ILE A 37 -12.42 57.83 -19.47
N ARG A 38 -11.92 57.97 -20.71
CA ARG A 38 -12.05 56.90 -21.72
C ARG A 38 -10.79 56.52 -22.47
N GLN A 39 -9.61 56.99 -22.06
CA GLN A 39 -8.36 56.57 -22.72
C GLN A 39 -7.21 56.21 -21.76
N PHE A 40 -7.42 56.21 -20.44
CA PHE A 40 -6.42 55.77 -19.45
C PHE A 40 -6.85 54.52 -18.63
N SER A 41 -8.10 54.07 -18.75
CA SER A 41 -8.60 52.87 -18.05
C SER A 41 -8.50 51.58 -18.87
N GLU A 42 -8.37 51.68 -20.20
CA GLU A 42 -8.30 50.49 -21.07
C GLU A 42 -6.93 49.79 -20.97
N ASN A 43 -5.82 50.54 -20.84
CA ASN A 43 -4.48 49.94 -20.72
C ASN A 43 -4.20 49.29 -19.35
N LYS A 44 -4.71 49.84 -18.24
CA LYS A 44 -4.59 49.20 -16.91
C LYS A 44 -5.51 47.99 -16.77
N SER A 45 -6.65 48.00 -17.46
CA SER A 45 -7.58 46.86 -17.54
C SER A 45 -6.96 45.71 -18.33
N SER A 46 -6.33 45.98 -19.48
CA SER A 46 -5.71 44.95 -20.31
C SER A 46 -4.46 44.33 -19.66
N GLU A 47 -3.63 45.12 -18.96
CA GLU A 47 -2.48 44.58 -18.22
C GLU A 47 -2.91 43.74 -17.01
N SER A 48 -3.94 44.17 -16.28
CA SER A 48 -4.46 43.39 -15.13
C SER A 48 -5.13 42.09 -15.58
N GLN A 49 -5.87 42.10 -16.71
CA GLN A 49 -6.47 40.89 -17.29
C GLN A 49 -5.42 39.94 -17.86
N ALA A 50 -4.38 40.45 -18.53
CA ALA A 50 -3.27 39.62 -19.02
C ALA A 50 -2.49 38.96 -17.87
N ASN A 51 -2.33 39.65 -16.73
CA ASN A 51 -1.66 39.11 -15.56
C ASN A 51 -2.49 38.03 -14.86
N VAL A 52 -3.82 38.19 -14.79
CA VAL A 52 -4.75 37.17 -14.26
C VAL A 52 -4.81 35.93 -15.18
N LEU A 53 -4.91 36.13 -16.50
CA LEU A 53 -4.88 35.02 -17.47
C LEU A 53 -3.55 34.27 -17.46
N GLY A 54 -2.44 34.97 -17.26
CA GLY A 54 -1.11 34.36 -17.09
C GLY A 54 -1.01 33.50 -15.82
N GLN A 55 -1.57 33.98 -14.70
CA GLN A 55 -1.61 33.24 -13.44
C GLN A 55 -2.54 32.02 -13.50
N GLU A 56 -3.69 32.13 -14.18
CA GLU A 56 -4.62 31.02 -14.38
C GLU A 56 -4.00 29.93 -15.28
N ALA A 57 -3.37 30.31 -16.39
CA ALA A 57 -2.66 29.37 -17.26
C ALA A 57 -1.48 28.68 -16.56
N GLU A 58 -0.74 29.41 -15.70
CA GLU A 58 0.34 28.82 -14.91
C GLU A 58 -0.19 27.83 -13.85
N LYS A 59 -1.30 28.19 -13.17
CA LYS A 59 -1.97 27.30 -12.21
C LYS A 59 -2.48 26.04 -12.89
N GLU A 60 -3.13 26.17 -14.03
CA GLU A 60 -3.63 25.05 -14.82
C GLU A 60 -2.49 24.12 -15.26
N LYS A 61 -1.40 24.68 -15.78
CA LYS A 61 -0.20 23.91 -16.15
C LYS A 61 0.39 23.15 -14.97
N LYS A 62 0.46 23.78 -13.78
CA LYS A 62 0.92 23.12 -12.55
C LYS A 62 0.02 21.95 -12.17
N LEU A 63 -1.30 22.14 -12.18
CA LEU A 63 -2.27 21.09 -11.87
C LEU A 63 -2.17 19.91 -12.84
N ARG A 64 -2.06 20.16 -14.15
CA ARG A 64 -1.91 19.11 -15.16
C ARG A 64 -0.64 18.27 -14.94
N ASN A 65 0.48 18.93 -14.65
CA ASN A 65 1.74 18.23 -14.36
C ASN A 65 1.63 17.38 -13.09
N GLU A 66 0.98 17.90 -12.06
CA GLU A 66 0.82 17.21 -10.78
C GLU A 66 -0.14 16.01 -10.90
N LEU A 67 -1.22 16.15 -11.67
CA LEU A 67 -2.11 15.04 -12.01
C LEU A 67 -1.37 13.96 -12.79
N LEU A 68 -0.59 14.33 -13.80
CA LEU A 68 0.19 13.35 -14.56
C LEU A 68 1.19 12.59 -13.65
N ARG A 69 1.81 13.30 -12.70
CA ARG A 69 2.70 12.71 -11.69
C ARG A 69 1.97 11.71 -10.80
N THR A 70 0.77 12.06 -10.31
CA THR A 70 -0.02 11.18 -9.44
C THR A 70 -0.60 9.98 -10.19
N GLU A 71 -1.05 10.15 -11.43
CA GLU A 71 -1.47 9.04 -12.31
C GLU A 71 -0.32 8.05 -12.57
N ARG A 72 0.89 8.56 -12.85
CA ARG A 72 2.07 7.70 -12.99
C ARG A 72 2.33 6.91 -11.71
N LYS A 73 2.29 7.57 -10.55
CA LYS A 73 2.51 6.91 -9.27
C LYS A 73 1.46 5.82 -9.00
N LEU A 74 0.18 6.08 -9.29
CA LEU A 74 -0.88 5.08 -9.16
C LEU A 74 -0.69 3.89 -10.10
N TRP A 75 -0.18 4.13 -11.31
CA TRP A 75 0.21 3.07 -12.23
C TRP A 75 1.40 2.27 -11.70
N GLU A 76 2.48 2.91 -11.22
CA GLU A 76 3.63 2.24 -10.60
C GLU A 76 3.21 1.36 -9.43
N ILE A 77 2.31 1.85 -8.58
CA ILE A 77 1.70 1.10 -7.49
C ILE A 77 0.90 -0.11 -8.02
N LYS A 78 0.11 0.06 -9.08
CA LYS A 78 -0.63 -1.05 -9.71
C LYS A 78 0.33 -2.14 -10.18
N MET A 79 1.50 -1.77 -10.67
CA MET A 79 2.55 -2.69 -11.11
C MET A 79 3.19 -3.47 -9.95
N LEU A 80 2.99 -3.06 -8.70
CA LEU A 80 3.43 -3.81 -7.51
C LEU A 80 2.45 -4.91 -7.09
N ARG A 81 1.23 -4.96 -7.65
CA ARG A 81 0.21 -5.98 -7.28
C ARG A 81 0.70 -7.43 -7.37
N PRO A 82 1.52 -7.84 -8.36
CA PRO A 82 2.06 -9.19 -8.38
C PRO A 82 2.90 -9.52 -7.13
N TYR A 83 3.72 -8.55 -6.67
CA TYR A 83 4.51 -8.70 -5.45
C TYR A 83 3.62 -8.76 -4.20
N GLU A 84 2.56 -7.96 -4.13
CA GLU A 84 1.58 -8.03 -3.04
C GLU A 84 0.94 -9.42 -2.94
N LYS A 85 0.55 -10.03 -4.06
CA LYS A 85 -0.01 -11.39 -4.08
C LYS A 85 0.99 -12.43 -3.58
N ILE A 86 2.27 -12.29 -3.92
CA ILE A 86 3.32 -13.18 -3.40
C ILE A 86 3.43 -13.02 -1.88
N PHE A 87 3.45 -11.79 -1.38
CA PHE A 87 3.47 -11.51 0.06
C PHE A 87 2.30 -12.19 0.77
N GLU A 88 1.08 -12.04 0.27
CA GLU A 88 -0.13 -12.62 0.87
C GLU A 88 -0.08 -14.15 0.95
N ARG A 89 0.46 -14.80 -0.09
CA ARG A 89 0.68 -16.26 -0.11
C ARG A 89 1.82 -16.71 0.81
N SER A 90 2.75 -15.80 1.11
CA SER A 90 3.96 -16.06 1.87
C SER A 90 3.84 -15.70 3.36
N ALA A 91 2.84 -14.89 3.73
CA ALA A 91 2.73 -14.31 5.07
C ALA A 91 2.78 -15.37 6.19
N LEU A 92 2.04 -16.47 6.03
CA LEU A 92 2.05 -17.54 7.02
C LEU A 92 3.42 -18.25 7.11
N ALA A 93 4.09 -18.47 5.99
CA ALA A 93 5.43 -19.06 5.98
C ALA A 93 6.44 -18.16 6.71
N LEU A 94 6.36 -16.84 6.50
CA LEU A 94 7.20 -15.87 7.20
C LEU A 94 6.90 -15.85 8.70
N GLN A 95 5.62 -15.83 9.10
CA GLN A 95 5.20 -15.92 10.49
C GLN A 95 5.70 -17.22 11.14
N THR A 96 5.55 -18.36 10.45
CA THR A 96 6.00 -19.67 10.91
C THR A 96 7.51 -19.70 11.14
N LEU A 97 8.31 -19.16 10.21
CA LEU A 97 9.76 -19.03 10.38
C LEU A 97 10.13 -18.15 11.59
N LEU A 98 9.43 -17.03 11.77
CA LEU A 98 9.63 -16.15 12.93
C LEU A 98 9.26 -16.82 14.25
N GLY A 99 8.26 -17.69 14.23
CA GLY A 99 7.85 -18.48 15.40
C GLY A 99 8.83 -19.60 15.72
N LEU A 100 9.30 -20.31 14.69
CA LEU A 100 10.19 -21.46 14.82
C LEU A 100 11.54 -21.10 15.47
N LYS A 101 12.01 -19.85 15.30
CA LYS A 101 13.23 -19.35 15.97
C LYS A 101 13.20 -19.48 17.50
N ASN A 102 12.00 -19.53 18.09
CA ASN A 102 11.80 -19.61 19.53
C ASN A 102 11.63 -21.06 20.02
N VAL A 103 11.76 -22.06 19.14
CA VAL A 103 11.58 -23.48 19.45
C VAL A 103 12.90 -24.20 19.17
N PRO A 104 13.61 -24.70 20.20
CA PRO A 104 14.83 -25.47 20.00
C PRO A 104 14.55 -26.73 19.16
N LEU A 105 15.34 -26.97 18.12
CA LEU A 105 15.11 -28.07 17.18
C LEU A 105 15.16 -29.45 17.84
N ASP A 106 15.95 -29.63 18.89
CA ASP A 106 16.05 -30.88 19.66
C ASP A 106 14.74 -31.26 20.39
N THR A 107 13.83 -30.30 20.57
CA THR A 107 12.48 -30.56 21.12
C THR A 107 11.49 -31.05 20.06
N LEU A 108 11.88 -31.06 18.78
CA LEU A 108 11.06 -31.49 17.65
C LEU A 108 11.54 -32.84 17.10
N THR A 109 10.59 -33.64 16.63
CA THR A 109 10.92 -34.86 15.86
C THR A 109 11.42 -34.46 14.46
N GLY A 110 12.24 -35.30 13.83
CA GLY A 110 12.69 -35.05 12.45
C GLY A 110 11.53 -34.79 11.47
N GLU A 111 10.44 -35.54 11.59
CA GLU A 111 9.21 -35.33 10.80
C GLU A 111 8.61 -33.93 10.99
N LYS A 112 8.63 -33.40 12.23
CA LYS A 112 8.14 -32.04 12.50
C LYS A 112 9.07 -30.98 11.93
N ILE A 113 10.38 -31.20 12.01
CA ILE A 113 11.37 -30.29 11.41
C ILE A 113 11.13 -30.23 9.90
N ASP A 114 11.00 -31.39 9.24
CA ASP A 114 10.72 -31.46 7.81
C ASP A 114 9.40 -30.79 7.43
N TYR A 115 8.33 -31.05 8.19
CA TYR A 115 7.04 -30.41 7.98
C TYR A 115 7.14 -28.88 8.09
N TYR A 116 7.77 -28.35 9.14
CA TYR A 116 7.85 -26.89 9.29
C TYR A 116 8.78 -26.26 8.26
N MET A 117 9.99 -26.80 8.09
CA MET A 117 11.00 -26.19 7.22
C MET A 117 10.65 -26.31 5.75
N TRP A 118 10.21 -27.49 5.31
CA TRP A 118 10.04 -27.77 3.89
C TRP A 118 8.60 -27.55 3.45
N ASP A 119 7.63 -28.10 4.16
CA ASP A 119 6.23 -28.06 3.72
C ASP A 119 5.52 -26.74 4.07
N MET A 120 5.82 -26.16 5.23
CA MET A 120 5.15 -24.96 5.73
C MET A 120 5.89 -23.66 5.45
N ILE A 121 7.23 -23.69 5.32
CA ILE A 121 8.05 -22.50 5.09
C ILE A 121 8.55 -22.45 3.65
N LEU A 122 9.42 -23.38 3.24
CA LEU A 122 10.07 -23.29 1.94
C LEU A 122 9.09 -23.49 0.78
N ALA A 123 8.28 -24.56 0.77
CA ALA A 123 7.39 -24.85 -0.34
C ALA A 123 6.40 -23.70 -0.63
N PRO A 124 5.73 -23.07 0.36
CA PRO A 124 4.86 -21.93 0.08
C PRO A 124 5.61 -20.71 -0.48
N LEU A 125 6.81 -20.41 0.04
CA LEU A 125 7.64 -19.31 -0.47
C LEU A 125 8.09 -19.57 -1.92
N ASP A 126 8.63 -20.75 -2.19
CA ASP A 126 9.14 -21.14 -3.50
C ASP A 126 8.01 -21.21 -4.54
N ASN A 127 6.88 -21.84 -4.18
CA ASN A 127 5.72 -21.92 -5.06
C ASN A 127 5.13 -20.52 -5.36
N ALA A 128 5.04 -19.63 -4.37
CA ALA A 128 4.52 -18.28 -4.60
C ALA A 128 5.40 -17.51 -5.61
N VAL A 129 6.73 -17.66 -5.53
CA VAL A 129 7.68 -17.08 -6.48
C VAL A 129 7.56 -17.72 -7.86
N ARG A 130 7.58 -19.05 -7.93
CA ARG A 130 7.54 -19.80 -9.20
C ARG A 130 6.25 -19.57 -9.96
N ASP A 131 5.11 -19.58 -9.28
CA ASP A 131 3.80 -19.33 -9.88
C ASP A 131 3.67 -17.92 -10.46
N ALA A 132 4.41 -16.96 -9.89
CA ALA A 132 4.50 -15.59 -10.41
C ALA A 132 5.53 -15.44 -11.54
N GLY A 133 6.22 -16.53 -11.94
CA GLY A 133 7.33 -16.49 -12.91
C GLY A 133 8.56 -15.74 -12.40
N GLY A 134 8.68 -15.58 -11.07
CA GLY A 134 9.76 -14.83 -10.46
C GLY A 134 11.10 -15.53 -10.54
N ARG A 135 12.16 -14.74 -10.56
CA ARG A 135 13.55 -15.21 -10.56
C ARG A 135 14.41 -14.34 -9.66
N ILE A 136 15.52 -14.89 -9.20
CA ILE A 136 16.46 -14.16 -8.35
C ILE A 136 17.58 -13.60 -9.23
N GLU A 137 17.74 -12.28 -9.21
CA GLU A 137 18.81 -11.57 -9.90
C GLU A 137 19.52 -10.64 -8.92
N LYS A 138 20.84 -10.76 -8.81
CA LYS A 138 21.68 -9.90 -7.96
C LYS A 138 21.17 -9.79 -6.50
N GLY A 139 20.63 -10.87 -5.95
CA GLY A 139 20.12 -10.92 -4.58
C GLY A 139 18.73 -10.29 -4.39
N LEU A 140 18.02 -9.97 -5.47
CA LEU A 140 16.65 -9.48 -5.46
C LEU A 140 15.72 -10.43 -6.21
N LEU A 141 14.46 -10.48 -5.76
CA LEU A 141 13.40 -11.16 -6.46
C LEU A 141 12.80 -10.24 -7.54
N VAL A 142 12.94 -10.66 -8.78
CA VAL A 142 12.49 -9.94 -9.98
C VAL A 142 11.37 -10.74 -10.64
N LEU A 143 10.28 -10.06 -10.97
CA LEU A 143 9.17 -10.64 -11.73
C LEU A 143 9.32 -10.33 -13.22
N PRO A 144 8.70 -11.12 -14.11
CA PRO A 144 8.67 -10.81 -15.53
C PRO A 144 8.10 -9.42 -15.79
N ASP A 145 8.62 -8.74 -16.82
CA ASP A 145 8.10 -7.44 -17.22
C ASP A 145 6.61 -7.56 -17.60
N SER A 146 5.80 -6.63 -17.10
CA SER A 146 4.43 -6.51 -17.56
C SER A 146 4.43 -5.95 -18.98
N SER A 147 3.58 -6.50 -19.85
CA SER A 147 3.28 -5.87 -21.14
C SER A 147 2.46 -4.58 -21.00
N GLU A 148 1.93 -4.31 -19.80
CA GLU A 148 1.19 -3.09 -19.51
C GLU A 148 2.16 -1.90 -19.45
N THR A 149 1.92 -0.88 -20.28
CA THR A 149 2.72 0.35 -20.32
C THR A 149 1.91 1.53 -19.83
N PHE A 150 2.59 2.55 -19.30
CA PHE A 150 1.92 3.78 -18.90
C PHE A 150 1.55 4.60 -20.15
N GLU A 151 0.24 4.71 -20.42
CA GLU A 151 -0.32 5.40 -21.59
C GLU A 151 -0.30 6.93 -21.43
N GLU A 152 0.91 7.49 -21.29
CA GLU A 152 1.12 8.91 -20.98
C GLU A 152 0.42 9.85 -21.96
N LYS A 153 0.43 9.51 -23.26
CA LYS A 153 -0.19 10.33 -24.31
C LYS A 153 -1.71 10.40 -24.14
N GLU A 154 -2.35 9.27 -23.82
CA GLU A 154 -3.79 9.24 -23.58
C GLU A 154 -4.16 10.04 -22.33
N ILE A 155 -3.40 9.87 -21.25
CA ILE A 155 -3.63 10.59 -19.99
C ILE A 155 -3.45 12.10 -20.22
N ARG A 156 -2.40 12.53 -20.92
CA ARG A 156 -2.19 13.95 -21.25
C ARG A 156 -3.33 14.53 -22.07
N ASN A 157 -3.87 13.79 -23.04
CA ASN A 157 -5.01 14.24 -23.83
C ASN A 157 -6.25 14.42 -22.93
N ARG A 158 -6.53 13.45 -22.06
CA ARG A 158 -7.66 13.49 -21.12
C ARG A 158 -7.55 14.65 -20.13
N LEU A 159 -6.35 14.89 -19.57
CA LEU A 159 -6.07 16.05 -18.72
C LEU A 159 -6.16 17.37 -19.49
N GLY A 160 -6.02 17.32 -20.82
CA GLY A 160 -6.16 18.47 -21.72
C GLY A 160 -7.59 19.00 -21.84
N GLU A 161 -8.57 18.13 -21.62
CA GLU A 161 -10.01 18.38 -21.77
C GLU A 161 -10.70 18.74 -20.45
N MET A 162 -10.02 18.58 -19.31
CA MET A 162 -10.56 18.85 -17.97
C MET A 162 -10.49 20.34 -17.61
N ASP A 163 -11.49 20.81 -16.87
CA ASP A 163 -11.43 22.14 -16.26
C ASP A 163 -10.60 22.15 -14.95
N VAL A 164 -10.25 23.36 -14.47
CA VAL A 164 -9.44 23.52 -13.25
C VAL A 164 -10.08 22.91 -12.01
N LYS A 165 -11.41 22.97 -11.86
CA LYS A 165 -12.11 22.42 -10.69
C LYS A 165 -12.12 20.91 -10.72
N GLU A 166 -12.36 20.32 -11.89
CA GLU A 166 -12.25 18.88 -12.13
C GLU A 166 -10.84 18.41 -11.80
N MET A 167 -9.80 19.11 -12.28
CA MET A 167 -8.42 18.79 -11.98
C MET A 167 -8.10 18.82 -10.47
N GLU A 168 -8.55 19.84 -9.75
CA GLU A 168 -8.36 19.92 -8.29
C GLU A 168 -9.06 18.78 -7.54
N MET A 169 -10.26 18.38 -7.98
CA MET A 169 -11.00 17.26 -7.40
C MET A 169 -10.28 15.93 -7.65
N TYR A 170 -9.90 15.65 -8.90
CA TYR A 170 -9.16 14.44 -9.27
C TYR A 170 -7.83 14.33 -8.53
N LEU A 171 -7.13 15.45 -8.32
CA LEU A 171 -5.87 15.44 -7.60
C LEU A 171 -6.06 14.99 -6.15
N ARG A 172 -7.09 15.52 -5.46
CA ARG A 172 -7.42 15.10 -4.09
C ARG A 172 -7.79 13.62 -4.02
N GLU A 173 -8.57 13.12 -4.97
CA GLU A 173 -8.91 11.70 -5.06
C GLU A 173 -7.66 10.83 -5.26
N ASN A 174 -6.75 11.25 -6.15
CA ASN A 174 -5.51 10.54 -6.40
C ASN A 174 -4.60 10.55 -5.16
N GLU A 175 -4.50 11.66 -4.44
CA GLU A 175 -3.75 11.73 -3.19
C GLU A 175 -4.28 10.76 -2.14
N LEU A 176 -5.61 10.71 -1.94
CA LEU A 176 -6.26 9.76 -1.04
C LEU A 176 -5.99 8.31 -1.45
N ARG A 177 -6.08 8.02 -2.75
CA ARG A 177 -5.76 6.70 -3.29
C ARG A 177 -4.29 6.35 -3.05
N ILE A 178 -3.35 7.23 -3.36
CA ILE A 178 -1.91 7.01 -3.14
C ILE A 178 -1.62 6.73 -1.67
N GLN A 179 -2.23 7.47 -0.74
CA GLN A 179 -2.10 7.21 0.69
C GLN A 179 -2.59 5.80 1.05
N SER A 180 -3.71 5.35 0.47
CA SER A 180 -4.27 4.01 0.68
C SER A 180 -3.38 2.86 0.18
N VAL A 181 -2.50 3.10 -0.80
CA VAL A 181 -1.69 2.02 -1.41
C VAL A 181 -0.25 1.94 -0.91
N LYS A 182 0.11 2.72 0.12
CA LYS A 182 1.41 2.60 0.80
C LYS A 182 1.69 1.16 1.25
N ILE A 183 0.66 0.43 1.66
CA ILE A 183 0.76 -0.97 2.10
C ILE A 183 1.29 -1.88 0.97
N ALA A 184 0.90 -1.65 -0.29
CA ALA A 184 1.38 -2.46 -1.40
C ALA A 184 2.88 -2.22 -1.65
N GLU A 185 3.36 -0.98 -1.50
CA GLU A 185 4.79 -0.65 -1.57
C GLU A 185 5.57 -1.39 -0.48
N GLN A 186 5.06 -1.38 0.75
CA GLN A 186 5.67 -2.08 1.89
C GLN A 186 5.75 -3.59 1.65
N LYS A 187 4.64 -4.23 1.25
CA LYS A 187 4.60 -5.67 0.92
C LYS A 187 5.57 -6.01 -0.21
N ALA A 188 5.60 -5.18 -1.26
CA ALA A 188 6.46 -5.41 -2.41
C ALA A 188 7.95 -5.30 -2.07
N ASP A 189 8.32 -4.34 -1.22
CA ASP A 189 9.68 -4.18 -0.75
C ASP A 189 10.17 -5.42 0.02
N VAL A 190 9.36 -5.97 0.92
CA VAL A 190 9.68 -7.23 1.61
C VAL A 190 9.95 -8.34 0.60
N VAL A 191 9.01 -8.56 -0.33
CA VAL A 191 9.09 -9.66 -1.30
C VAL A 191 10.32 -9.53 -2.21
N LYS A 192 10.63 -8.34 -2.70
CA LYS A 192 11.83 -8.08 -3.51
C LYS A 192 13.12 -8.49 -2.78
N ASN A 193 13.16 -8.32 -1.46
CA ASN A 193 14.34 -8.59 -0.65
C ASN A 193 14.37 -9.99 -0.01
N LEU A 194 13.35 -10.84 -0.23
CA LEU A 194 13.30 -12.20 0.31
C LEU A 194 14.24 -13.19 -0.38
N ALA A 195 14.80 -12.83 -1.55
CA ALA A 195 15.63 -13.71 -2.37
C ALA A 195 16.69 -14.48 -1.56
N GLY A 196 17.51 -13.77 -0.77
CA GLY A 196 18.57 -14.43 0.00
C GLY A 196 18.08 -15.32 1.14
N VAL A 197 16.83 -15.20 1.60
CA VAL A 197 16.22 -16.15 2.56
C VAL A 197 15.79 -17.41 1.81
N ILE A 198 15.14 -17.25 0.65
CA ILE A 198 14.71 -18.37 -0.19
C ILE A 198 15.92 -19.21 -0.65
N GLU A 199 16.99 -18.57 -1.15
CA GLU A 199 18.20 -19.28 -1.57
C GLU A 199 18.84 -20.06 -0.42
N ARG A 200 18.82 -19.50 0.80
CA ARG A 200 19.35 -20.18 1.99
C ARG A 200 18.51 -21.41 2.30
N LEU A 201 17.18 -21.28 2.34
CA LEU A 201 16.26 -22.39 2.59
C LEU A 201 16.43 -23.52 1.55
N GLN A 202 16.49 -23.18 0.26
CA GLN A 202 16.73 -24.16 -0.81
C GLN A 202 18.10 -24.86 -0.66
N SER A 203 19.12 -24.14 -0.20
CA SER A 203 20.45 -24.71 0.06
C SER A 203 20.43 -25.72 1.21
N LEU A 204 19.70 -25.41 2.28
CA LEU A 204 19.53 -26.32 3.43
C LEU A 204 18.69 -27.54 3.04
N GLU A 205 17.64 -27.37 2.25
CA GLU A 205 16.81 -28.47 1.76
C GLU A 205 17.63 -29.47 0.94
N ARG A 206 18.51 -29.01 0.05
CA ARG A 206 19.41 -29.88 -0.73
C ARG A 206 20.36 -30.68 0.14
N LYS A 207 20.78 -30.13 1.27
CA LYS A 207 21.67 -30.80 2.24
C LYS A 207 20.91 -31.69 3.22
N LYS A 208 19.59 -31.49 3.36
CA LYS A 208 18.75 -32.10 4.39
C LYS A 208 19.35 -31.95 5.79
N GLU A 209 19.96 -30.79 6.04
CA GLU A 209 20.58 -30.42 7.31
C GLU A 209 20.17 -28.99 7.64
N VAL A 210 19.64 -28.79 8.85
CA VAL A 210 19.26 -27.48 9.40
C VAL A 210 19.65 -27.43 10.87
N LYS A 211 20.20 -26.30 11.30
CA LYS A 211 20.57 -26.03 12.70
C LYS A 211 19.77 -24.88 13.26
N ASP A 212 19.71 -24.77 14.59
CA ASP A 212 19.04 -23.65 15.26
C ASP A 212 19.61 -22.30 14.80
N GLU A 213 20.94 -22.21 14.61
CA GLU A 213 21.57 -20.98 14.11
C GLU A 213 21.09 -20.58 12.71
N ASP A 214 20.81 -21.55 11.84
CA ASP A 214 20.29 -21.27 10.50
C ASP A 214 18.90 -20.64 10.58
N ILE A 215 18.02 -21.20 11.41
CA ILE A 215 16.65 -20.72 11.60
C ILE A 215 16.67 -19.32 12.21
N CYS A 216 17.47 -19.12 13.26
CA CYS A 216 17.63 -17.82 13.91
C CYS A 216 18.11 -16.74 12.93
N GLN A 217 19.16 -17.02 12.14
CA GLN A 217 19.68 -16.05 11.17
C GLN A 217 18.64 -15.69 10.09
N MET A 218 17.91 -16.68 9.56
CA MET A 218 16.86 -16.44 8.57
C MET A 218 15.69 -15.66 9.16
N ALA A 219 15.25 -16.02 10.37
CA ALA A 219 14.17 -15.34 11.07
C ALA A 219 14.52 -13.89 11.41
N GLU A 220 15.74 -13.62 11.89
CA GLU A 220 16.22 -12.25 12.12
C GLU A 220 16.27 -11.43 10.83
N LYS A 221 16.71 -12.04 9.73
CA LYS A 221 16.72 -11.38 8.42
C LYS A 221 15.29 -11.04 7.99
N VAL A 222 14.36 -11.97 8.09
CA VAL A 222 12.93 -11.74 7.78
C VAL A 222 12.34 -10.66 8.68
N GLN A 223 12.63 -10.68 9.98
CA GLN A 223 12.15 -9.67 10.92
C GLN A 223 12.65 -8.27 10.51
N LYS A 224 13.95 -8.11 10.24
CA LYS A 224 14.52 -6.84 9.77
C LYS A 224 13.91 -6.38 8.46
N LEU A 225 13.67 -7.29 7.51
CA LEU A 225 13.02 -6.96 6.24
C LEU A 225 11.61 -6.41 6.47
N LEU A 226 10.80 -7.11 7.28
CA LEU A 226 9.44 -6.68 7.61
C LEU A 226 9.46 -5.30 8.28
N GLU A 227 10.27 -5.14 9.34
CA GLU A 227 10.30 -3.91 10.14
C GLU A 227 10.83 -2.71 9.35
N ASN A 228 11.85 -2.89 8.50
CA ASN A 228 12.36 -1.84 7.62
C ASN A 228 11.31 -1.39 6.59
N SER A 229 10.47 -2.30 6.13
CA SER A 229 9.32 -1.97 5.28
C SER A 229 8.11 -1.48 6.08
N GLY A 230 8.19 -1.33 7.40
CA GLY A 230 7.11 -0.82 8.26
C GLY A 230 6.00 -1.83 8.54
N ILE A 231 6.31 -3.12 8.45
CA ILE A 231 5.46 -4.25 8.87
C ILE A 231 6.08 -4.85 10.12
N TYR A 232 5.32 -4.94 11.20
CA TYR A 232 5.84 -5.29 12.52
C TYR A 232 5.29 -6.64 12.96
N PRO A 233 6.16 -7.65 13.11
CA PRO A 233 5.78 -8.88 13.78
C PRO A 233 5.54 -8.61 15.26
N MET A 234 4.38 -8.98 15.79
CA MET A 234 4.05 -8.84 17.21
C MET A 234 3.38 -10.09 17.75
N GLU A 235 3.79 -10.51 18.94
CA GLU A 235 3.14 -11.58 19.71
C GLU A 235 1.94 -11.03 20.49
N ALA A 236 1.06 -11.89 21.02
CA ALA A 236 -0.14 -11.42 21.72
C ALA A 236 0.22 -10.62 22.98
N ARG A 237 1.38 -10.91 23.57
CA ARG A 237 1.87 -10.22 24.77
C ARG A 237 2.47 -8.84 24.50
N ASP A 238 2.66 -8.45 23.24
CA ASP A 238 3.28 -7.16 22.90
C ASP A 238 2.51 -5.98 23.50
N ASP A 239 3.22 -5.11 24.23
CA ASP A 239 2.64 -3.97 24.95
C ASP A 239 2.07 -2.90 24.01
N ARG A 240 2.50 -2.90 22.74
CA ARG A 240 1.98 -1.97 21.73
C ARG A 240 0.57 -2.33 21.29
N LEU A 241 0.12 -3.56 21.52
CA LEU A 241 -1.21 -4.04 21.10
C LEU A 241 -2.29 -3.71 22.12
N LYS A 242 -3.44 -3.23 21.62
CA LYS A 242 -4.63 -3.03 22.44
C LYS A 242 -5.28 -4.38 22.82
N PRO A 243 -5.97 -4.49 23.96
CA PRO A 243 -6.60 -5.73 24.41
C PRO A 243 -7.52 -6.39 23.38
N GLU A 244 -8.22 -5.62 22.56
CA GLU A 244 -9.14 -6.12 21.53
C GLU A 244 -8.39 -6.87 20.42
N LEU A 245 -7.17 -6.44 20.08
CA LEU A 245 -6.32 -7.15 19.13
C LEU A 245 -5.72 -8.41 19.75
N LYS A 246 -5.33 -8.37 21.03
CA LYS A 246 -4.80 -9.54 21.75
C LYS A 246 -5.79 -10.71 21.75
N LYS A 247 -7.09 -10.43 21.97
CA LYS A 247 -8.18 -11.43 21.97
C LYS A 247 -8.42 -12.12 20.62
N ARG A 248 -7.93 -11.56 19.52
CA ARG A 248 -8.11 -12.13 18.18
C ARG A 248 -7.07 -13.21 17.85
N PHE A 249 -5.96 -13.31 18.61
CA PHE A 249 -4.95 -14.35 18.42
C PHE A 249 -5.55 -15.75 18.48
N ILE A 250 -5.07 -16.61 17.58
CA ILE A 250 -5.52 -18.00 17.51
C ILE A 250 -4.92 -18.75 18.70
N PRO A 251 -5.73 -19.38 19.57
CA PRO A 251 -5.21 -20.19 20.67
C PRO A 251 -4.37 -21.35 20.16
N LEU A 252 -3.31 -21.73 20.86
CA LEU A 252 -2.52 -22.88 20.42
C LEU A 252 -3.30 -24.18 20.53
N LYS A 253 -3.20 -24.94 19.44
CA LYS A 253 -3.56 -26.35 19.43
C LYS A 253 -2.38 -27.16 19.95
N LYS A 254 -2.68 -28.33 20.52
CA LYS A 254 -1.67 -29.29 20.96
C LYS A 254 -0.68 -29.54 19.81
N TYR A 255 0.61 -29.26 20.06
CA TYR A 255 1.73 -29.45 19.13
C TYR A 255 1.93 -28.42 18.01
N ALA A 256 1.19 -27.31 17.98
CA ALA A 256 1.45 -26.20 17.07
C ALA A 256 2.57 -25.29 17.62
N ILE A 257 3.33 -24.65 16.73
CA ILE A 257 4.29 -23.60 17.14
C ILE A 257 3.59 -22.26 17.31
N LYS A 258 4.09 -21.44 18.24
CA LYS A 258 3.71 -20.03 18.37
C LYS A 258 4.25 -19.25 17.19
N TYR A 259 3.51 -18.27 16.70
CA TYR A 259 4.03 -17.33 15.72
C TYR A 259 3.36 -15.95 15.84
N PRO A 260 4.11 -14.87 15.55
CA PRO A 260 3.60 -13.51 15.67
C PRO A 260 2.55 -13.18 14.59
N GLY A 261 1.68 -12.23 14.89
CA GLY A 261 0.89 -11.51 13.89
C GLY A 261 1.76 -10.52 13.13
N LEU A 262 1.38 -10.21 11.88
CA LEU A 262 1.99 -9.11 11.14
C LEU A 262 1.09 -7.88 11.26
N PHE A 263 1.66 -6.74 11.66
CA PHE A 263 0.91 -5.52 11.89
C PHE A 263 1.48 -4.35 11.10
N ILE A 264 0.62 -3.44 10.69
CA ILE A 264 1.01 -2.15 10.11
C ILE A 264 0.43 -1.03 10.96
N ARG A 265 1.09 0.13 10.92
CA ARG A 265 0.60 1.31 11.63
C ARG A 265 -0.17 2.22 10.67
N TRP A 266 -1.45 2.43 10.96
CA TRP A 266 -2.29 3.39 10.26
C TRP A 266 -2.60 4.58 11.18
N GLY A 267 -1.84 5.67 11.04
CA GLY A 267 -1.89 6.79 11.97
C GLY A 267 -1.46 6.37 13.38
N ASN A 268 -2.39 6.38 14.34
CA ASN A 268 -2.16 5.99 15.73
C ASN A 268 -2.66 4.57 16.06
N GLU A 269 -3.19 3.85 15.09
CA GLU A 269 -3.78 2.52 15.27
C GLU A 269 -2.91 1.43 14.64
N TRP A 270 -2.95 0.24 15.25
CA TRP A 270 -2.36 -0.97 14.69
C TRP A 270 -3.43 -1.75 13.95
N GLU A 271 -3.13 -2.13 12.71
CA GLU A 271 -3.99 -2.96 11.89
C GLU A 271 -3.28 -4.28 11.57
N VAL A 272 -4.05 -5.36 11.57
CA VAL A 272 -3.56 -6.69 11.22
C VAL A 272 -3.35 -6.76 9.71
N LEU A 273 -2.16 -7.17 9.30
CA LEU A 273 -1.82 -7.37 7.90
C LEU A 273 -2.13 -8.81 7.49
N GLY A 274 -3.21 -8.98 6.72
CA GLY A 274 -3.64 -10.27 6.18
C GLY A 274 -4.63 -11.02 7.07
N SER A 275 -4.90 -12.27 6.72
CA SER A 275 -5.98 -13.07 7.33
C SER A 275 -5.61 -13.68 8.69
N ASN A 276 -4.31 -13.77 9.02
CA ASN A 276 -3.80 -14.44 10.21
C ASN A 276 -3.18 -13.42 11.18
N ILE A 277 -3.81 -13.24 12.33
CA ILE A 277 -3.32 -12.32 13.38
C ILE A 277 -2.22 -12.93 14.27
N GLY A 278 -1.83 -14.18 14.04
CA GLY A 278 -0.85 -14.88 14.86
C GLY A 278 -1.46 -15.98 15.71
N MET A 279 -0.60 -16.80 16.30
CA MET A 279 -0.97 -17.93 17.15
C MET A 279 -0.15 -17.86 18.45
N ASP A 280 -0.84 -17.73 19.58
CA ASP A 280 -0.22 -17.50 20.89
C ASP A 280 -1.09 -18.07 22.03
N ASP A 281 -0.46 -18.38 23.17
CA ASP A 281 -1.13 -18.81 24.41
C ASP A 281 -1.48 -17.56 25.22
N TRP A 282 -2.38 -16.74 24.68
CA TRP A 282 -2.94 -15.65 25.46
C TRP A 282 -4.09 -16.16 26.31
N GLU A 283 -3.78 -16.58 27.54
CA GLU A 283 -4.74 -16.71 28.63
C GLU A 283 -5.00 -15.31 29.19
N GLY A 284 -5.95 -14.60 28.58
CA GLY A 284 -6.44 -13.30 29.04
C GLY A 284 -7.54 -13.44 30.08
#